data_AF-A0A4Y7LBR0-F1
#
_entry.id   AF-A0A4Y7LBR0-F1
#
_cell.length_a   1.000
_cell.length_b   1.000
_cell.length_c   1.000
_cell.angle_alpha   90.00
_cell.angle_beta   90.00
_cell.angle_gamma   90.00
#
_symmetry.space_group_name_H-M   'P 1'
#
loop_
_entity.id
_entity.type
_entity.pdbx_description
1 polymer ?
#
loop_
_entity_poly.entity_id
_entity_poly.type
_entity_poly.pdbx_seq_one_letter_code
_entity_poly.pdbx_strand_id
1 'polypeptide(L)'
;MMYETMKMKVESVVDRECVGDEHIKTDKQREAFNRWAHGFTCQDHPTVVQVLLESGKDKDITGVEMPNLVYVSRQKSKASHHHFKAGALNVLLRVSAAMTNAPLILTLDCDMYSNDPNTPVQIWVSDMGH
;
A
#
# COMPACT_ATOMS: atom_id res chain seq x y z
N MET A 1 -24.27 -5.77 -0.88
CA MET A 1 -24.01 -6.65 0.29
C MET A 1 -22.52 -6.78 0.61
N MET A 2 -21.64 -7.21 -0.32
CA MET A 2 -20.20 -7.39 -0.01
C MET A 2 -19.47 -6.09 0.35
N TYR A 3 -19.72 -4.99 -0.39
CA TYR A 3 -19.15 -3.67 -0.08
C TYR A 3 -19.56 -3.20 1.33
N GLU A 4 -20.83 -3.29 1.67
CA GLU A 4 -21.33 -2.83 2.98
C GLU A 4 -20.71 -3.63 4.13
N THR A 5 -20.55 -4.95 3.95
CA THR A 5 -19.85 -5.78 4.93
C THR A 5 -18.37 -5.41 5.07
N MET A 6 -17.69 -5.07 3.97
CA MET A 6 -16.30 -4.59 4.02
C MET A 6 -16.22 -3.24 4.73
N LYS A 7 -17.10 -2.30 4.37
CA LYS A 7 -17.17 -0.97 4.96
C LYS A 7 -17.37 -1.03 6.48
N MET A 8 -18.37 -1.78 6.94
CA MET A 8 -18.65 -1.98 8.37
C MET A 8 -17.44 -2.55 9.13
N LYS A 9 -16.67 -3.47 8.51
CA LYS A 9 -15.44 -4.00 9.13
C LYS A 9 -14.36 -2.94 9.25
N VAL A 10 -14.16 -2.14 8.20
CA VAL A 10 -13.17 -1.05 8.22
C VAL A 10 -13.55 -0.02 9.27
N GLU A 11 -14.81 0.40 9.33
CA GLU A 11 -15.31 1.35 10.33
C GLU A 11 -15.11 0.80 11.76
N SER A 12 -15.44 -0.46 12.02
CA SER A 12 -15.23 -1.08 13.33
C SER A 12 -13.75 -1.14 13.76
N VAL A 13 -12.82 -1.38 12.83
CA VAL A 13 -11.37 -1.38 13.12
C VAL A 13 -10.87 0.04 13.40
N VAL A 14 -11.38 1.03 12.67
CA VAL A 14 -11.05 2.44 12.90
C VAL A 14 -11.51 2.87 14.29
N ASP A 15 -12.74 2.54 14.67
CA ASP A 15 -13.30 2.90 15.99
C ASP A 15 -12.56 2.24 17.16
N ARG A 16 -12.05 1.01 16.96
CA ARG A 16 -11.31 0.27 17.99
C ARG A 16 -9.82 0.60 18.04
N GLU A 17 -9.31 1.31 17.04
CA GLU A 17 -7.88 1.57 16.81
C GLU A 17 -6.99 0.31 16.77
N CYS A 18 -7.59 -0.88 16.65
CA CYS A 18 -6.88 -2.15 16.60
C CYS A 18 -7.61 -3.17 15.73
N VAL A 19 -6.84 -4.05 15.10
CA VAL A 19 -7.38 -5.18 14.33
C VAL A 19 -7.67 -6.32 15.30
N GLY A 20 -8.95 -6.61 15.51
CA GLY A 20 -9.37 -7.76 16.31
C GLY A 20 -8.95 -9.09 15.68
N ASP A 21 -8.70 -10.10 16.52
CA ASP A 21 -8.29 -11.45 16.09
C ASP A 21 -9.29 -12.09 15.11
N GLU A 22 -10.56 -11.70 15.18
CA GLU A 22 -11.62 -12.14 14.25
C GLU A 22 -11.37 -11.74 12.78
N HIS A 23 -10.48 -10.77 12.54
CA HIS A 23 -10.12 -10.30 11.20
C HIS A 23 -8.79 -10.88 10.71
N ILE A 24 -8.02 -11.54 11.58
CA ILE A 24 -6.73 -12.14 11.26
C ILE A 24 -6.93 -13.61 10.90
N LYS A 25 -6.90 -13.92 9.60
CA LYS A 25 -7.22 -15.27 9.10
C LYS A 25 -6.02 -16.17 8.89
N THR A 26 -4.82 -15.59 8.81
CA THR A 26 -3.59 -16.32 8.47
C THR A 26 -2.47 -15.92 9.42
N ASP A 27 -1.53 -16.84 9.66
CA ASP A 27 -0.35 -16.55 10.48
C ASP A 27 0.52 -15.46 9.85
N LYS A 28 0.55 -15.37 8.52
CA LYS A 28 1.22 -14.27 7.79
C LYS A 28 0.60 -12.91 8.11
N GLN A 29 -0.73 -12.82 8.17
CA GLN A 29 -1.41 -11.59 8.58
C GLN A 29 -1.12 -11.26 10.03
N ARG A 30 -1.14 -12.27 10.91
CA ARG A 30 -0.80 -12.09 12.33
C ARG A 30 0.61 -11.54 12.51
N GLU A 31 1.58 -12.13 11.83
CA GLU A 31 2.97 -11.67 11.86
C GLU A 31 3.10 -10.24 11.31
N ALA A 32 2.42 -9.93 10.20
CA ALA A 32 2.41 -8.59 9.63
C ALA A 32 1.83 -7.54 10.59
N PHE A 33 0.71 -7.84 11.27
CA PHE A 33 0.09 -6.92 12.24
C PHE A 33 0.86 -6.83 13.55
N ASN A 34 1.46 -7.93 14.02
CA ASN A 34 2.28 -7.94 15.24
C ASN A 34 3.46 -6.97 15.17
N ARG A 35 4.01 -6.72 13.96
CA ARG A 35 5.04 -5.70 13.75
C ARG A 35 4.60 -4.32 14.22
N TRP A 36 3.30 -4.02 14.22
CA TRP A 36 2.75 -2.72 14.62
C TRP A 36 2.26 -2.68 16.07
N ALA A 37 2.23 -3.81 16.77
CA ALA A 37 1.59 -3.93 18.09
C ALA A 37 2.43 -3.40 19.26
N HIS A 38 3.77 -3.40 19.14
CA HIS A 38 4.66 -3.04 20.25
C HIS A 38 5.70 -1.99 19.87
N GLY A 39 5.68 -0.84 20.55
CA GLY A 39 6.72 0.19 20.44
C GLY A 39 6.67 1.04 19.17
N PHE A 40 5.68 0.84 18.30
CA PHE A 40 5.47 1.66 17.11
C PHE A 40 4.66 2.90 17.48
N THR A 41 5.22 4.07 17.24
CA THR A 41 4.52 5.35 17.36
C THR A 41 4.61 6.09 16.03
N CYS A 42 3.73 7.06 15.76
CA CYS A 42 3.81 7.86 14.53
C CYS A 42 5.15 8.61 14.36
N GLN A 43 5.95 8.73 15.42
CA GLN A 43 7.26 9.41 15.43
C GLN A 43 8.45 8.46 15.51
N ASP A 44 8.22 7.18 15.84
CA ASP A 44 9.29 6.21 16.07
C ASP A 44 8.83 4.82 15.64
N HIS A 45 9.36 4.38 14.51
CA HIS A 45 9.14 3.05 13.97
C HIS A 45 10.19 2.71 12.90
N PRO A 46 10.61 1.45 12.77
CA PRO A 46 11.48 1.01 11.69
C PRO A 46 10.79 1.07 10.32
N THR A 47 11.58 0.88 9.26
CA THR A 47 11.05 0.73 7.90
C THR A 47 10.25 -0.58 7.78
N VAL A 48 9.09 -0.50 7.15
CA VAL A 48 8.24 -1.65 6.83
C VAL A 48 8.01 -1.67 5.32
N VAL A 49 8.33 -2.78 4.68
CA VAL A 49 7.95 -3.09 3.31
C VAL A 49 7.19 -4.42 3.36
N GLN A 50 5.95 -4.42 2.87
CA GLN A 50 5.08 -5.58 2.93
C GLN A 50 4.37 -5.76 1.58
N VAL A 51 4.52 -6.93 0.97
CA VAL A 51 3.71 -7.32 -0.19
C VAL A 51 2.37 -7.85 0.32
N LEU A 52 1.29 -7.18 -0.09
CA LEU A 52 -0.10 -7.49 0.30
C LEU A 52 -0.81 -8.32 -0.76
N LEU A 53 -0.52 -8.05 -2.03
CA LEU A 53 -0.94 -8.86 -3.18
C LEU A 53 0.29 -9.11 -4.05
N GLU A 54 0.48 -10.34 -4.48
CA GLU A 54 1.60 -10.76 -5.32
C GLU A 54 1.11 -11.34 -6.64
N SER A 55 1.54 -10.72 -7.74
CA SER A 55 1.26 -11.15 -9.11
C SER A 55 1.75 -12.58 -9.34
N GLY A 56 0.91 -13.39 -9.99
CA GLY A 56 1.14 -14.82 -10.18
C GLY A 56 0.76 -15.72 -8.99
N LYS A 57 0.56 -15.17 -7.79
CA LYS A 57 0.08 -15.94 -6.61
C LYS A 57 -1.36 -15.62 -6.25
N ASP A 58 -1.69 -14.34 -6.15
CA ASP A 58 -3.03 -13.90 -5.79
C ASP A 58 -3.88 -13.71 -7.04
N LYS A 59 -5.09 -14.28 -7.01
CA LYS A 59 -6.06 -14.24 -8.11
C LYS A 59 -7.41 -13.74 -7.61
N ASP A 60 -8.13 -13.05 -8.47
CA ASP A 60 -9.49 -12.65 -8.18
C ASP A 60 -10.47 -13.83 -8.23
N ILE A 61 -11.76 -13.57 -7.95
CA ILE A 61 -12.81 -14.60 -7.98
C ILE A 61 -13.04 -15.22 -9.37
N THR A 62 -12.55 -14.57 -10.43
CA THR A 62 -12.62 -15.04 -11.82
C THR A 62 -11.36 -15.80 -12.25
N GLY A 63 -10.35 -15.87 -11.38
CA GLY A 63 -9.07 -16.52 -11.64
C GLY A 63 -8.05 -15.65 -12.37
N VAL A 64 -8.32 -14.36 -12.56
CA VAL A 64 -7.39 -13.39 -13.14
C VAL A 64 -6.38 -12.97 -12.08
N GLU A 65 -5.11 -12.86 -12.47
CA GLU A 65 -4.03 -12.48 -11.57
C GLU A 65 -4.19 -11.04 -11.08
N MET A 66 -3.97 -10.84 -9.78
CA MET A 66 -3.99 -9.52 -9.18
C MET A 66 -2.64 -8.81 -9.40
N PRO A 67 -2.64 -7.47 -9.58
CA PRO A 67 -1.41 -6.71 -9.62
C PRO A 67 -0.71 -6.72 -8.24
N ASN A 68 0.61 -6.49 -8.26
CA ASN A 68 1.37 -6.33 -7.02
C ASN A 68 0.85 -5.13 -6.21
N LEU A 69 0.49 -5.37 -4.95
CA LEU A 69 0.17 -4.32 -3.99
C LEU A 69 1.22 -4.34 -2.88
N VAL A 70 2.04 -3.29 -2.83
CA VAL A 70 3.13 -3.16 -1.85
C VAL A 70 2.85 -2.01 -0.90
N TYR A 71 2.79 -2.32 0.39
CA TYR A 71 2.74 -1.33 1.45
C TYR A 71 4.16 -0.95 1.89
N VAL A 72 4.42 0.36 1.94
CA VAL A 72 5.71 0.91 2.37
C VAL A 72 5.50 1.94 3.46
N SER A 73 6.18 1.75 4.59
CA SER A 73 6.32 2.74 5.64
C SER A 73 7.81 3.00 5.85
N ARG A 74 8.24 4.24 5.66
CA ARG A 74 9.63 4.65 5.89
C ARG A 74 9.94 4.66 7.39
N GLN A 75 11.17 4.37 7.79
CA GLN A 75 11.58 4.59 9.18
C GLN A 75 11.32 6.04 9.60
N LYS A 76 10.80 6.21 10.81
CA LYS A 76 10.75 7.49 11.52
C LYS A 76 11.48 7.34 12.85
N SER A 77 12.17 8.39 13.25
CA SER A 77 12.82 8.50 14.54
C SER A 77 12.77 9.95 15.01
N LYS A 78 12.53 10.15 16.31
CA LYS A 78 12.51 11.48 16.95
C LYS A 78 13.81 12.28 16.75
N ALA A 79 14.93 11.60 16.50
CA ALA A 79 16.23 12.22 16.30
C ALA A 79 16.46 12.76 14.87
N SER A 80 15.55 12.53 13.94
CA SER A 80 15.74 12.82 12.51
C SER A 80 14.62 13.71 11.96
N HIS A 81 14.96 14.78 11.23
CA HIS A 81 13.97 15.55 10.48
C HIS A 81 13.49 14.78 9.25
N HIS A 82 12.19 14.83 8.97
CA HIS A 82 11.58 14.13 7.84
C HIS A 82 11.08 15.12 6.78
N HIS A 83 11.45 14.92 5.52
CA HIS A 83 11.01 15.76 4.39
C HIS A 83 9.57 15.45 3.90
N PHE A 84 8.62 15.26 4.82
CA PHE A 84 7.18 15.04 4.55
C PHE A 84 6.88 14.28 3.24
N LYS A 85 6.17 14.92 2.29
CA LYS A 85 5.76 14.34 1.00
C LYS A 85 6.96 13.99 0.10
N ALA A 86 7.93 14.88 -0.04
CA ALA A 86 9.10 14.66 -0.89
C ALA A 86 9.94 13.45 -0.43
N GLY A 87 10.13 13.31 0.88
CA GLY A 87 10.83 12.16 1.46
C GLY A 87 10.07 10.85 1.31
N ALA A 88 8.73 10.87 1.38
CA ALA A 88 7.91 9.69 1.13
C ALA A 88 8.01 9.25 -0.33
N LEU A 89 7.88 10.20 -1.27
CA LEU A 89 7.96 9.92 -2.70
C LEU A 89 9.35 9.36 -3.07
N ASN A 90 10.44 9.93 -2.56
CA ASN A 90 11.80 9.42 -2.81
C ASN A 90 11.98 7.97 -2.33
N VAL A 91 11.36 7.59 -1.21
CA VAL A 91 11.39 6.19 -0.74
C VAL A 91 10.59 5.29 -1.69
N LEU A 92 9.41 5.71 -2.13
CA LEU A 92 8.61 4.96 -3.10
C LEU A 92 9.35 4.75 -4.42
N LEU A 93 10.05 5.77 -4.93
CA LEU A 93 10.89 5.66 -6.12
C LEU A 93 11.97 4.59 -5.96
N ARG A 94 12.68 4.58 -4.83
CA ARG A 94 13.75 3.61 -4.55
C ARG A 94 13.22 2.18 -4.39
N VAL A 95 12.08 2.02 -3.73
CA VAL A 95 11.43 0.72 -3.58
C VAL A 95 10.95 0.21 -4.94
N SER A 96 10.32 1.07 -5.76
CA SER A 96 9.91 0.74 -7.12
C SER A 96 11.09 0.31 -7.98
N ALA A 97 12.19 1.08 -7.98
CA ALA A 97 13.40 0.76 -8.72
C ALA A 97 13.99 -0.61 -8.35
N ALA A 98 13.94 -0.99 -7.08
CA ALA A 98 14.44 -2.28 -6.61
C ALA A 98 13.50 -3.46 -6.89
N MET A 99 12.18 -3.23 -6.87
CA MET A 99 11.18 -4.30 -6.95
C MET A 99 10.68 -4.57 -8.37
N THR A 100 10.38 -3.51 -9.13
CA THR A 100 9.78 -3.63 -10.46
C THR A 100 10.57 -2.90 -11.54
N ASN A 101 11.39 -1.91 -11.15
CA ASN A 101 12.15 -1.05 -12.05
C ASN A 101 11.27 -0.43 -13.17
N ALA A 102 10.09 0.06 -12.77
CA ALA A 102 9.12 0.60 -13.72
C ALA A 102 9.67 1.87 -14.41
N PRO A 103 9.52 1.99 -15.76
CA PRO A 103 10.01 3.15 -16.51
C PRO A 103 9.13 4.40 -16.32
N LEU A 104 7.88 4.22 -15.90
CA LEU A 104 6.92 5.29 -15.65
C LEU A 104 6.31 5.13 -14.26
N ILE A 105 6.15 6.26 -13.57
CA ILE A 105 5.64 6.32 -12.19
C ILE A 105 4.52 7.35 -12.14
N LEU A 106 3.33 6.88 -11.81
CA LEU A 106 2.16 7.71 -11.59
C LEU A 106 1.95 7.92 -10.09
N THR A 107 1.87 9.18 -9.67
CA THR A 107 1.59 9.55 -8.27
C THR A 107 0.15 10.04 -8.14
N LEU A 108 -0.57 9.60 -7.11
CA LEU A 108 -1.92 10.05 -6.79
C LEU A 108 -1.98 10.49 -5.32
N ASP A 109 -2.66 11.61 -5.04
CA ASP A 109 -2.99 12.03 -3.67
C ASP A 109 -4.24 11.26 -3.17
N CYS A 110 -4.42 11.18 -1.85
CA CYS A 110 -5.47 10.38 -1.22
C CYS A 110 -6.90 10.89 -1.47
N ASP A 111 -7.06 12.12 -1.91
CA ASP A 111 -8.35 12.74 -2.30
C ASP A 111 -8.63 12.63 -3.80
N MET A 112 -7.76 11.95 -4.56
CA MET A 112 -7.89 11.71 -5.99
C MET A 112 -8.21 10.25 -6.28
N TYR A 113 -9.03 10.03 -7.31
CA TYR A 113 -9.31 8.70 -7.83
C TYR A 113 -9.40 8.73 -9.35
N SER A 114 -8.98 7.63 -9.99
CA SER A 114 -9.07 7.51 -11.45
C SER A 114 -10.51 7.21 -11.85
N ASN A 115 -11.07 8.04 -12.74
CA ASN A 115 -12.42 7.90 -13.27
C ASN A 115 -12.46 7.20 -14.63
N ASP A 116 -11.32 7.16 -15.35
CA ASP A 116 -11.20 6.51 -16.64
C ASP A 116 -10.08 5.45 -16.58
N PRO A 117 -10.42 4.14 -16.68
CA PRO A 117 -9.44 3.07 -16.66
C PRO A 117 -8.44 3.12 -17.82
N ASN A 118 -8.72 3.89 -18.87
CA ASN A 118 -7.83 4.07 -20.01
C ASN A 118 -6.78 5.19 -19.79
N THR A 119 -6.90 5.96 -18.71
CA THR A 119 -5.96 7.06 -18.40
C THR A 119 -4.49 6.62 -18.49
N PRO A 120 -4.07 5.49 -17.90
CA PRO A 120 -2.69 5.04 -18.03
C PRO A 120 -2.30 4.82 -19.50
N VAL A 121 -3.13 4.11 -20.28
CA VAL A 121 -2.84 3.79 -21.68
C VAL A 121 -2.68 5.06 -22.52
N GLN A 122 -3.51 6.07 -22.31
CA GLN A 122 -3.42 7.34 -23.01
C GLN A 122 -2.10 8.08 -22.71
N ILE A 123 -1.64 8.05 -21.45
CA ILE A 123 -0.36 8.63 -21.06
C ILE A 123 0.79 7.87 -21.73
N TRP A 124 0.78 6.53 -21.69
CA TRP A 124 1.79 5.69 -22.33
C TRP A 124 1.91 5.95 -23.84
N VAL A 125 0.78 6.04 -24.55
CA VAL A 125 0.77 6.32 -26.00
C VAL A 125 1.30 7.72 -26.30
N SER A 126 0.99 8.70 -25.46
CA SER A 126 1.46 10.08 -25.64
C SER A 126 2.98 10.19 -25.44
N ASP A 127 3.54 9.44 -24.50
CA ASP A 127 4.98 9.46 -24.18
C ASP A 127 5.83 8.71 -25.23
N MET A 128 5.29 7.66 -25.86
CA MET A 128 5.95 6.95 -26.98
C MET A 128 5.77 7.62 -28.34
N GLY A 129 4.92 8.65 -28.43
CA GLY A 129 4.69 9.43 -29.66
C GLY A 129 5.77 10.48 -29.96
N HIS A 130 6.82 10.56 -29.13
CA HIS A 130 7.96 11.46 -29.25
C HIS A 130 9.27 10.71 -29.50
#